data_AF-A0A3M1AGC2-F1
#
_entry.id   AF-A0A3M1AGC2-F1
#
_cell.length_a   1.000
_cell.length_b   1.000
_cell.length_c   1.000
_cell.angle_alpha   90.00
_cell.angle_beta   90.00
_cell.angle_gamma   90.00
#
_symmetry.space_group_name_H-M   'P 1'
#
loop_
_entity.id
_entity.type
_entity.pdbx_description
1 polymer ?
#
loop_
_entity_poly.entity_id
_entity_poly.type
_entity_poly.pdbx_seq_one_letter_code
_entity_poly.pdbx_strand_id
1 'polypeptide(L)'
;IERFAEEVRHALQRWCPRHVAEGRIGPLWADPAGAKRDEVFEVAVFDHLRRHGFDARPAPTQDPRLRVQAISAPCERMIDGRPGLLVSREGAPWLHKGLLGGWHYKRLRVSGDERYADKPVKNDYSHVCDALGYALLGGGELAEVRHGSGGGVRVTRAEVSIDPLAW
;
A
#
# COMPACT_ATOMS: atom_id res chain seq x y z
N ILE A 1 -11.95 9.53 -16.20
CA ILE A 1 -11.22 9.97 -14.99
C ILE A 1 -12.11 10.81 -14.05
N GLU A 2 -13.01 11.68 -14.55
CA GLU A 2 -14.02 12.37 -13.72
C GLU A 2 -14.80 11.42 -12.79
N ARG A 3 -15.37 10.35 -13.35
CA ARG A 3 -16.06 9.31 -12.57
C ARG A 3 -15.17 8.69 -11.47
N PHE A 4 -13.87 8.58 -11.69
CA PHE A 4 -12.99 7.96 -10.69
C PHE A 4 -12.87 8.81 -9.41
N ALA A 5 -12.75 10.14 -9.54
CA ALA A 5 -12.68 11.02 -8.38
C ALA A 5 -13.99 11.00 -7.57
N GLU A 6 -15.13 10.88 -8.26
CA GLU A 6 -16.45 10.72 -7.64
C GLU A 6 -16.57 9.38 -6.91
N GLU A 7 -16.16 8.28 -7.54
CA GLU A 7 -16.15 6.95 -6.91
C GLU A 7 -15.26 6.93 -5.66
N VAL A 8 -14.08 7.57 -5.69
CA VAL A 8 -13.22 7.71 -4.50
C VAL A 8 -13.95 8.45 -3.39
N ARG A 9 -14.67 9.54 -3.71
CA ARG A 9 -15.45 10.28 -2.71
C ARG A 9 -16.56 9.43 -2.11
N HIS A 10 -17.32 8.72 -2.94
CA HIS A 10 -18.38 7.82 -2.48
C HIS A 10 -17.83 6.69 -1.61
N ALA A 11 -16.70 6.10 -1.98
CA ALA A 11 -16.04 5.07 -1.20
C ALA A 11 -15.59 5.60 0.17
N LEU A 12 -14.98 6.79 0.23
CA LEU A 12 -14.56 7.42 1.49
C LEU A 12 -15.75 7.75 2.39
N GLN A 13 -16.85 8.26 1.82
CA GLN A 13 -18.08 8.54 2.57
C GLN A 13 -18.72 7.26 3.11
N ARG A 14 -18.71 6.18 2.32
CA ARG A 14 -19.27 4.88 2.72
C ARG A 14 -18.45 4.22 3.83
N TRP A 15 -17.13 4.15 3.67
CA TRP A 15 -16.27 3.35 4.56
C TRP A 15 -15.64 4.15 5.69
N CYS A 16 -15.49 5.47 5.53
CA CYS A 16 -14.86 6.35 6.49
C CYS A 16 -15.67 7.64 6.75
N PRO A 17 -17.00 7.57 6.96
CA PRO A 17 -17.87 8.75 7.05
C PRO A 17 -17.40 9.73 8.13
N ARG A 18 -16.97 9.21 9.28
CA ARG A 18 -16.46 10.02 10.39
C ARG A 18 -15.18 10.79 10.02
N HIS A 19 -14.25 10.16 9.31
CA HIS A 19 -13.01 10.82 8.90
C HIS A 19 -13.28 11.89 7.85
N VAL A 20 -14.23 11.65 6.94
CA VAL A 20 -14.67 12.66 5.96
C VAL A 20 -15.31 13.85 6.68
N ALA A 21 -16.25 13.61 7.59
CA ALA A 21 -16.96 14.67 8.31
C ALA A 21 -16.03 15.54 9.18
N GLU A 22 -15.00 14.94 9.75
CA GLU A 22 -14.02 15.63 10.61
C GLU A 22 -12.82 16.19 9.83
N GLY A 23 -12.81 16.10 8.50
CA GLY A 23 -11.71 16.61 7.67
C GLY A 23 -10.38 15.88 7.88
N ARG A 24 -10.42 14.62 8.32
CA ARG A 24 -9.24 13.78 8.64
C ARG A 24 -8.79 12.89 7.48
N ILE A 25 -9.12 13.25 6.25
CA ILE A 25 -8.62 12.56 5.06
C ILE A 25 -7.22 13.07 4.75
N GLY A 26 -6.23 12.19 4.89
CA GLY A 26 -4.83 12.50 4.58
C GLY A 26 -4.54 12.56 3.08
N PRO A 27 -3.27 12.79 2.69
CA PRO A 27 -2.86 12.81 1.30
C PRO A 27 -3.10 11.46 0.60
N LEU A 28 -3.49 11.52 -0.67
CA LEU A 28 -3.58 10.37 -1.56
C LEU A 28 -2.24 10.16 -2.25
N TRP A 29 -1.54 9.10 -1.88
CA TRP A 29 -0.27 8.74 -2.51
C TRP A 29 -0.47 7.79 -3.68
N ALA A 30 0.23 8.04 -4.79
CA ALA A 30 0.16 7.19 -5.96
C ALA A 30 1.54 7.02 -6.63
N ASP A 31 1.57 6.16 -7.64
CA ASP A 31 2.77 5.88 -8.44
C ASP A 31 3.40 7.18 -8.98
N PRO A 32 4.68 7.46 -8.71
CA PRO A 32 5.36 8.67 -9.19
C PRO A 32 5.37 8.79 -10.72
N ALA A 33 5.31 7.68 -11.45
CA ALA A 33 5.25 7.69 -12.91
C ALA A 33 3.99 8.38 -13.44
N GLY A 34 2.89 8.39 -12.68
CA GLY A 34 1.64 9.08 -13.04
C GLY A 34 1.73 10.61 -13.04
N ALA A 35 2.87 11.18 -12.62
CA ALA A 35 3.13 12.62 -12.66
C ALA A 35 3.60 13.08 -14.03
N LYS A 36 4.11 12.15 -14.85
CA LYS A 36 4.43 12.44 -16.24
C LYS A 36 3.11 12.55 -17.00
N ARG A 37 2.94 13.66 -17.72
CA ARG A 37 1.84 13.79 -18.69
C ARG A 37 2.10 12.78 -19.80
N ASP A 38 1.17 11.85 -19.95
CA ASP A 38 1.16 10.97 -21.11
C ASP A 38 0.64 11.77 -22.31
N GLU A 39 1.15 11.52 -23.53
CA GLU A 39 0.64 12.18 -24.75
C GLU A 39 -0.86 11.91 -24.98
N VAL A 40 -1.39 10.85 -24.35
CA VAL A 40 -2.78 10.39 -24.45
C VAL A 40 -3.72 11.07 -23.45
N PHE A 41 -3.22 11.59 -22.32
CA PHE A 41 -4.05 12.20 -21.28
C PHE A 41 -3.76 13.69 -21.17
N GLU A 42 -4.75 14.52 -21.53
CA GLU A 42 -4.65 16.00 -21.49
C GLU A 42 -4.35 16.56 -20.08
N VAL A 43 -4.61 15.79 -19.01
CA VAL A 43 -4.38 16.18 -17.61
C VAL A 43 -3.71 15.03 -16.86
N ALA A 44 -2.60 15.31 -16.18
CA ALA A 44 -1.95 14.32 -15.29
C ALA A 44 -2.92 13.90 -14.19
N VAL A 45 -2.97 12.61 -13.86
CA VAL A 45 -3.94 12.02 -12.90
C VAL A 45 -3.93 12.75 -11.54
N PHE A 46 -2.74 13.21 -11.10
CA PHE A 46 -2.59 14.01 -9.89
C PHE A 46 -3.33 15.35 -9.96
N ASP A 47 -3.19 16.09 -11.07
CA ASP A 47 -3.85 17.38 -11.25
C ASP A 47 -5.36 17.21 -11.32
N HIS A 48 -5.82 16.13 -11.94
CA HIS A 48 -7.23 15.78 -11.95
C HIS A 48 -7.78 15.59 -10.53
N LEU A 49 -7.15 14.72 -9.72
CA LEU A 49 -7.59 14.46 -8.35
C LEU A 49 -7.56 15.74 -7.48
N ARG A 50 -6.55 16.61 -7.68
CA ARG A 50 -6.45 17.91 -6.99
C ARG A 50 -7.60 18.85 -7.34
N ARG A 51 -8.01 18.91 -8.61
CA ARG A 51 -9.19 19.72 -9.01
C ARG A 51 -10.48 19.24 -8.35
N HIS A 52 -10.57 17.96 -7.98
CA HIS A 52 -11.68 17.41 -7.20
C HIS A 52 -11.46 17.50 -5.68
N GLY A 53 -10.50 18.28 -5.21
CA GLY A 53 -10.30 18.57 -3.78
C GLY A 53 -9.54 17.49 -3.00
N PHE A 54 -8.85 16.57 -3.68
CA PHE A 54 -7.95 15.62 -3.02
C PHE A 54 -6.51 16.13 -2.98
N ASP A 55 -5.82 15.93 -1.86
CA ASP A 55 -4.38 16.17 -1.76
C ASP A 55 -3.60 14.99 -2.39
N ALA A 56 -3.57 14.93 -3.72
CA ALA A 56 -2.90 13.86 -4.45
C ALA A 56 -1.40 14.15 -4.62
N ARG A 57 -0.55 13.21 -4.19
CA ARG A 57 0.91 13.33 -4.16
C ARG A 57 1.60 12.10 -4.78
N PRO A 58 2.67 12.29 -5.56
CA PRO A 58 3.50 11.16 -5.98
C PRO A 58 4.21 10.57 -4.76
N ALA A 59 4.27 9.25 -4.67
CA ALA A 59 5.07 8.57 -3.66
C ALA A 59 6.56 8.98 -3.76
N PRO A 60 7.34 8.85 -2.67
CA PRO A 60 8.76 9.26 -2.69
C PRO A 60 9.65 8.38 -3.59
N THR A 61 9.20 7.18 -3.96
CA THR A 61 9.95 6.25 -4.82
C THR A 61 9.02 5.26 -5.53
N GLN A 62 9.48 4.74 -6.67
CA GLN A 62 8.85 3.65 -7.42
C GLN A 62 9.57 2.29 -7.22
N ASP A 63 10.55 2.23 -6.32
CA ASP A 63 11.33 1.01 -6.07
C ASP A 63 10.45 -0.10 -5.47
N PRO A 64 10.27 -1.24 -6.16
CA PRO A 64 9.46 -2.35 -5.65
C PRO A 64 9.98 -2.93 -4.33
N ARG A 65 11.29 -2.89 -4.06
CA ARG A 65 11.86 -3.39 -2.81
C ARG A 65 11.43 -2.54 -1.63
N LEU A 66 11.51 -1.22 -1.78
CA LEU A 66 11.08 -0.28 -0.74
C LEU A 66 9.56 -0.34 -0.52
N ARG A 67 8.76 -0.57 -1.57
CA ARG A 67 7.30 -0.77 -1.44
C ARG A 67 6.97 -2.02 -0.63
N VAL A 68 7.64 -3.14 -0.93
CA VAL A 68 7.45 -4.40 -0.19
C VAL A 68 7.86 -4.19 1.27
N GLN A 69 9.01 -3.57 1.52
CA GLN A 69 9.49 -3.31 2.87
C GLN A 69 8.55 -2.39 3.66
N ALA A 70 7.99 -1.35 3.01
CA ALA A 70 7.01 -0.47 3.64
C ALA A 70 5.72 -1.19 4.06
N ILE A 71 5.35 -2.29 3.39
CA ILE A 71 4.21 -3.13 3.76
C ILE A 71 4.61 -4.13 4.85
N SER A 72 5.81 -4.74 4.75
CA SER A 72 6.28 -5.73 5.72
C SER A 72 6.57 -5.13 7.10
N ALA A 73 7.17 -3.95 7.16
CA ALA A 73 7.56 -3.30 8.41
C ALA A 73 6.41 -3.14 9.43
N PRO A 74 5.20 -2.65 9.06
CA PRO A 74 4.09 -2.57 10.00
C PRO A 74 3.50 -3.93 10.41
N CYS A 75 3.70 -5.00 9.62
CA CYS A 75 3.26 -6.35 9.98
C CYS A 75 4.12 -6.97 11.10
N GLU A 76 5.35 -6.50 11.28
CA GLU A 76 6.30 -7.06 12.27
C GLU A 76 6.23 -6.37 13.64
N ARG A 77 5.48 -5.26 13.75
CA ARG A 77 5.42 -4.44 14.96
C ARG A 77 4.04 -4.41 15.60
N MET A 78 4.05 -4.23 16.91
CA MET A 78 2.88 -3.86 17.70
C MET A 78 2.95 -2.38 18.06
N ILE A 79 1.83 -1.68 17.95
CA ILE A 79 1.62 -0.29 18.36
C ILE A 79 0.53 -0.32 19.42
N ASP A 80 0.87 0.05 20.66
CA ASP A 80 -0.05 0.04 21.81
C ASP A 80 -0.81 -1.29 21.99
N GLY A 81 -0.09 -2.40 21.81
CA GLY A 81 -0.65 -3.75 21.94
C GLY A 81 -1.55 -4.20 20.77
N ARG A 82 -1.57 -3.45 19.67
CA ARG A 82 -2.30 -3.83 18.43
C ARG A 82 -1.34 -4.01 17.26
N PRO A 83 -1.65 -4.86 16.27
CA PRO A 83 -0.83 -5.00 15.07
C PRO A 83 -0.66 -3.66 14.34
N GLY A 84 0.54 -3.41 13.81
CA GLY A 84 0.86 -2.17 13.09
C GLY A 84 0.14 -2.02 11.74
N LEU A 85 -0.42 -3.10 11.18
CA LEU A 85 -1.29 -3.09 10.01
C LEU A 85 -2.51 -3.98 10.24
N LEU A 86 -3.70 -3.44 10.01
CA LEU A 86 -4.97 -4.18 10.03
C LEU A 86 -5.66 -4.02 8.67
N VAL A 87 -6.08 -5.15 8.09
CA VAL A 87 -6.74 -5.17 6.78
C VAL A 87 -8.11 -5.83 6.92
N SER A 88 -9.16 -5.09 6.55
CA SER A 88 -10.53 -5.62 6.58
C SER A 88 -10.75 -6.62 5.45
N ARG A 89 -11.16 -7.85 5.78
CA ARG A 89 -11.53 -8.87 4.79
C ARG A 89 -12.79 -8.48 4.00
N GLU A 90 -13.76 -7.84 4.63
CA GLU A 90 -15.02 -7.43 4.01
C GLU A 90 -14.85 -6.16 3.17
N GLY A 91 -14.15 -5.15 3.70
CA GLY A 91 -13.95 -3.87 3.03
C GLY A 91 -12.83 -3.88 1.98
N ALA A 92 -11.84 -4.75 2.13
CA ALA A 92 -10.68 -4.84 1.24
C ALA A 92 -10.34 -6.31 0.84
N PRO A 93 -11.29 -7.07 0.26
CA PRO A 93 -11.11 -8.50 -0.01
C PRO A 93 -9.96 -8.82 -0.97
N TRP A 94 -9.73 -7.97 -1.97
CA TRP A 94 -8.63 -8.12 -2.93
C TRP A 94 -7.27 -7.89 -2.30
N LEU A 95 -7.14 -6.84 -1.48
CA LEU A 95 -5.92 -6.56 -0.74
C LEU A 95 -5.62 -7.68 0.25
N HIS A 96 -6.64 -8.13 1.00
CA HIS A 96 -6.52 -9.25 1.93
C HIS A 96 -6.01 -10.52 1.23
N LYS A 97 -6.62 -10.92 0.11
CA LYS A 97 -6.15 -12.08 -0.67
C LYS A 97 -4.76 -11.88 -1.27
N GLY A 98 -4.43 -10.68 -1.70
CA GLY A 98 -3.09 -10.32 -2.17
C GLY A 98 -2.03 -10.53 -1.09
N LEU A 99 -2.26 -9.99 0.10
CA LEU A 99 -1.33 -10.09 1.24
C LEU A 99 -1.22 -11.51 1.80
N LEU A 100 -2.26 -12.36 1.66
CA LEU A 100 -2.21 -13.78 2.03
C LEU A 100 -1.40 -14.66 1.05
N GLY A 101 -0.81 -14.08 0.00
CA GLY A 101 0.05 -14.79 -0.95
C GLY A 101 -0.36 -14.66 -2.42
N GLY A 102 -1.50 -14.02 -2.70
CA GLY A 102 -1.87 -13.65 -4.07
C GLY A 102 -0.85 -12.72 -4.74
N TRP A 103 -0.14 -11.92 -3.95
CA TRP A 103 0.97 -11.07 -4.38
C TRP A 103 2.30 -11.67 -3.89
N HIS A 104 3.10 -12.21 -4.82
CA HIS A 104 4.31 -12.95 -4.50
C HIS A 104 5.39 -12.78 -5.56
N TYR A 105 6.63 -13.12 -5.20
CA TYR A 105 7.74 -13.22 -6.15
C TYR A 105 7.69 -14.54 -6.90
N LYS A 106 7.92 -14.49 -8.22
CA LYS A 106 7.98 -15.70 -9.05
C LYS A 106 9.27 -16.47 -8.75
N ARG A 107 9.17 -17.77 -8.46
CA ARG A 107 10.34 -18.66 -8.38
C ARG A 107 10.95 -18.84 -9.77
N LEU A 108 12.26 -18.64 -9.86
CA LEU A 108 13.05 -18.86 -11.07
C LEU A 108 13.53 -20.32 -11.09
N ARG A 109 13.44 -20.96 -12.25
CA ARG A 109 13.91 -22.34 -12.43
C ARG A 109 15.41 -22.32 -12.72
N VAL A 110 16.21 -22.22 -11.68
CA VAL A 110 17.68 -22.32 -11.75
C VAL A 110 18.08 -23.64 -11.10
N SER A 111 18.96 -24.41 -11.75
CA SER A 111 19.43 -25.68 -11.21
C SER A 111 20.31 -25.43 -9.98
N GLY A 112 20.02 -26.10 -8.86
CA GLY A 112 20.85 -26.08 -7.66
C GLY A 112 20.56 -24.97 -6.64
N ASP A 113 19.86 -23.89 -6.99
CA ASP A 113 19.58 -22.75 -6.10
C ASP A 113 18.10 -22.34 -6.11
N GLU A 114 17.56 -21.99 -4.94
CA GLU A 114 16.29 -21.26 -4.86
C GLU A 114 16.52 -19.78 -5.20
N ARG A 115 16.10 -19.38 -6.40
CA ARG A 115 16.12 -17.97 -6.83
C ARG A 115 14.71 -17.47 -7.13
N TYR A 116 14.48 -16.20 -6.85
CA TYR A 116 13.22 -15.51 -7.11
C TYR A 116 13.46 -14.32 -8.04
N ALA A 117 12.42 -13.87 -8.73
CA ALA A 117 12.47 -12.65 -9.52
C ALA A 117 12.69 -11.43 -8.63
N ASP A 118 13.32 -10.37 -9.17
CA ASP A 118 13.57 -9.13 -8.42
C ASP A 118 12.31 -8.33 -8.08
N LYS A 119 11.20 -8.62 -8.75
CA LYS A 119 9.92 -7.93 -8.61
C LYS A 119 8.78 -8.92 -8.42
N PRO A 120 7.74 -8.55 -7.64
CA PRO A 120 6.53 -9.36 -7.53
C PRO A 120 5.86 -9.58 -8.89
N VAL A 121 5.10 -10.67 -9.00
CA VAL A 121 4.31 -10.97 -10.20
C VAL A 121 3.22 -9.93 -10.39
N LYS A 122 3.14 -9.35 -11.59
CA LYS A 122 2.00 -8.52 -11.99
C LYS A 122 0.79 -9.43 -12.26
N ASN A 123 -0.25 -9.27 -11.45
CA ASN A 123 -1.51 -10.00 -11.51
C ASN A 123 -2.65 -9.14 -10.94
N ASP A 124 -3.84 -9.71 -10.82
CA ASP A 124 -5.03 -8.99 -10.35
C ASP A 124 -4.88 -8.41 -8.93
N TYR A 125 -4.04 -9.01 -8.09
CA TYR A 125 -3.77 -8.54 -6.73
C TYR A 125 -2.66 -7.47 -6.67
N SER A 126 -1.77 -7.46 -7.66
CA SER A 126 -0.60 -6.58 -7.67
C SER A 126 -0.97 -5.10 -7.62
N HIS A 127 -2.06 -4.69 -8.28
CA HIS A 127 -2.49 -3.30 -8.34
C HIS A 127 -2.81 -2.72 -6.95
N VAL A 128 -3.61 -3.44 -6.16
CA VAL A 128 -4.03 -2.98 -4.83
C VAL A 128 -2.90 -3.10 -3.80
N CYS A 129 -2.04 -4.12 -3.91
CA CYS A 129 -0.88 -4.28 -3.02
C CYS A 129 0.17 -3.19 -3.29
N ASP A 130 0.45 -2.90 -4.56
CA ASP A 130 1.34 -1.80 -4.94
C ASP A 130 0.80 -0.44 -4.49
N ALA A 131 -0.52 -0.22 -4.60
CA ALA A 131 -1.17 0.99 -4.09
C ALA A 131 -1.01 1.15 -2.57
N LEU A 132 -1.15 0.05 -1.79
CA LEU A 132 -0.86 0.06 -0.36
C LEU A 132 0.61 0.45 -0.09
N GLY A 133 1.55 -0.12 -0.85
CA GLY A 133 2.97 0.21 -0.72
C GLY A 133 3.26 1.70 -0.95
N TYR A 134 2.62 2.31 -1.97
CA TYR A 134 2.73 3.75 -2.20
C TYR A 134 2.12 4.59 -1.06
N ALA A 135 0.94 4.18 -0.56
CA ALA A 135 0.30 4.82 0.58
C ALA A 135 1.17 4.81 1.84
N LEU A 136 1.79 3.67 2.14
CA LEU A 136 2.66 3.50 3.31
C LEU A 136 3.98 4.26 3.17
N LEU A 137 4.62 4.20 1.99
CA LEU A 137 5.84 4.97 1.72
C LEU A 137 5.64 6.47 1.92
N GLY A 138 4.56 7.01 1.37
CA GLY A 138 4.21 8.42 1.54
C GLY A 138 3.67 8.76 2.92
N GLY A 139 3.05 7.79 3.59
CA GLY A 139 2.50 7.89 4.95
C GLY A 139 3.55 7.90 6.06
N GLY A 140 4.83 7.69 5.74
CA GLY A 140 5.94 7.79 6.70
C GLY A 140 6.79 6.52 6.82
N GLU A 141 6.34 5.38 6.28
CA GLU A 141 7.10 4.12 6.39
C GLU A 141 8.46 4.19 5.71
N LEU A 142 8.67 5.08 4.74
CA LEU A 142 9.99 5.28 4.16
C LEU A 142 11.02 5.75 5.21
N ALA A 143 10.62 6.60 6.16
CA ALA A 143 11.52 7.04 7.22
C ALA A 143 11.86 5.88 8.15
N GLU A 144 10.87 5.08 8.56
CA GLU A 144 11.08 3.90 9.40
C GLU A 144 11.98 2.86 8.73
N VAL A 145 11.75 2.60 7.44
CA VAL A 145 12.58 1.72 6.60
C VAL A 145 14.04 2.19 6.55
N ARG A 146 14.27 3.51 6.54
CA ARG A 146 15.62 4.11 6.48
C ARG A 146 16.33 4.17 7.82
N HIS A 147 15.61 4.38 8.92
CA HIS A 147 16.22 4.54 10.25
C HIS A 147 16.57 3.22 10.92
N GLY A 148 16.01 2.09 10.46
CA GLY A 148 16.06 0.84 11.21
C GLY A 148 15.21 0.96 12.49
N SER A 149 14.66 -0.16 12.96
CA SER A 149 13.60 -0.27 13.97
C SER A 149 13.99 0.18 15.41
N GLY A 150 14.52 1.39 15.59
CA GLY A 150 15.16 1.86 16.83
C GLY A 150 14.50 3.06 17.53
N GLY A 151 13.36 3.57 17.07
CA GLY A 151 12.81 4.85 17.54
C GLY A 151 11.55 4.76 18.42
N GLY A 152 11.72 4.87 19.75
CA GLY A 152 10.79 5.57 20.66
C GLY A 152 9.41 4.99 21.01
N VAL A 153 8.82 4.12 20.19
CA VAL A 153 7.61 3.35 20.55
C VAL A 153 8.06 2.01 21.11
N ARG A 154 7.39 1.48 22.13
CA ARG A 154 7.68 0.15 22.69
C ARG A 154 7.23 -0.92 21.69
N VAL A 155 7.97 -1.05 20.59
CA VAL A 155 7.75 -2.00 19.51
C VAL A 155 8.09 -3.39 20.04
N THR A 156 7.07 -4.19 20.34
CA THR A 156 7.26 -5.63 20.51
C THR A 156 7.14 -6.29 19.15
N ARG A 157 8.07 -7.22 18.85
CA ARG A 157 8.02 -8.05 17.65
C ARG A 157 6.77 -8.93 17.75
N ALA A 158 5.91 -8.88 16.74
CA ALA A 158 4.74 -9.76 16.70
C ALA A 158 5.20 -11.21 16.41
N GLU A 159 4.81 -12.16 17.27
CA GLU A 159 4.89 -13.59 16.93
C GLU A 159 3.73 -13.94 16.00
N VAL A 160 4.04 -14.25 14.75
CA VAL A 160 3.04 -14.63 13.75
C VAL A 160 2.93 -16.15 13.74
N SER A 161 2.02 -16.72 14.54
CA SER A 161 1.62 -18.12 14.40
C SER A 161 0.52 -18.21 13.34
N ILE A 162 0.89 -18.43 12.09
CA ILE A 162 -0.06 -18.86 11.06
C ILE A 162 -0.06 -20.38 11.08
N ASP A 163 -1.16 -21.00 11.49
CA ASP A 163 -1.43 -22.41 11.20
C ASP A 163 -1.89 -22.50 9.73
N PRO A 164 -1.09 -23.05 8.81
CA PRO A 164 -1.46 -23.13 7.40
C PRO A 164 -2.60 -24.13 7.11
N LEU A 165 -3.12 -24.83 8.13
CA LEU A 165 -4.20 -25.81 8.01
C LEU A 165 -5.50 -25.40 8.70
N ALA A 166 -5.56 -24.25 9.36
CA ALA A 166 -6.78 -23.75 9.98
C ALA A 166 -7.62 -22.95 8.96
N TRP A 167 -8.42 -23.65 8.17
CA TRP A 167 -9.55 -23.09 7.40
C TRP A 167 -10.88 -23.59 7.97
#